data_AF-A0A842N7V8-F1
#
_entry.id   AF-A0A842N7V8-F1
#
_cell.length_a   1.000
_cell.length_b   1.000
_cell.length_c   1.000
_cell.angle_alpha   90.00
_cell.angle_beta   90.00
_cell.angle_gamma   90.00
#
_symmetry.space_group_name_H-M   'P 1'
#
loop_
_entity.id
_entity.type
_entity.pdbx_description
1 polymer ?
#
loop_
_entity_poly.entity_id
_entity_poly.type
_entity_poly.pdbx_seq_one_letter_code
_entity_poly.pdbx_strand_id
1 'polypeptide(L)' 'MKFFTKIPCEKCELNFKNQEELMQHLQITHYKDLPYDCKECGENFSNMEDMRTHLQRHHSYKKDRI' A
#
# COMPACT_ATOMS: atom_id res chain seq x y z
N MET A 1 -29.56 2.73 -10.91
CA MET A 1 -28.24 3.30 -11.26
C MET A 1 -27.40 3.31 -10.00
N LYS A 2 -26.29 2.56 -9.94
CA LYS A 2 -25.39 2.57 -8.78
C LYS A 2 -24.60 3.87 -8.82
N PHE A 3 -24.90 4.81 -7.92
CA PHE A 3 -24.01 5.92 -7.65
C PHE A 3 -22.74 5.32 -7.05
N PHE A 4 -21.67 5.24 -7.84
CA PHE A 4 -20.35 5.00 -7.29
C PHE A 4 -19.97 6.28 -6.54
N THR A 5 -20.22 6.30 -5.24
CA THR A 5 -19.75 7.36 -4.35
C THR A 5 -18.23 7.30 -4.37
N LYS A 6 -17.62 8.20 -5.14
CA LYS A 6 -16.18 8.37 -5.13
C LYS A 6 -15.79 9.17 -3.90
N ILE A 7 -14.73 8.77 -3.23
CA ILE A 7 -14.21 9.45 -2.06
C ILE A 7 -13.09 10.40 -2.53
N PRO A 8 -13.26 11.73 -2.39
CA PRO A 8 -12.26 12.70 -2.81
C PRO A 8 -11.07 12.73 -1.85
N CYS A 9 -9.89 13.01 -2.39
CA CYS A 9 -8.75 13.41 -1.58
C CYS A 9 -8.88 14.89 -1.19
N GLU A 10 -8.58 15.23 0.06
CA GLU A 10 -8.64 16.61 0.53
C GLU A 10 -7.38 17.43 0.16
N LYS A 11 -6.32 16.75 -0.28
CA LYS A 11 -5.03 17.35 -0.60
C LYS A 11 -4.74 17.46 -2.10
N CYS A 12 -5.55 16.81 -2.94
CA CYS A 12 -5.44 16.87 -4.40
C CYS A 12 -6.78 16.55 -5.06
N GLU A 13 -6.86 16.67 -6.38
CA GLU A 13 -8.11 16.50 -7.13
C GLU A 13 -8.45 15.02 -7.46
N LEU A 14 -7.71 14.06 -6.88
CA LEU A 14 -7.93 12.64 -7.11
C LEU A 14 -9.11 12.11 -6.29
N ASN A 15 -9.80 11.13 -6.87
CA ASN A 15 -10.98 10.51 -6.32
C ASN A 15 -10.84 8.99 -6.34
N PHE A 16 -11.25 8.33 -5.27
CA PHE A 16 -11.03 6.90 -5.05
C PHE A 16 -12.33 6.13 -4.89
N LYS A 17 -12.29 4.81 -5.12
CA LYS A 17 -13.50 3.99 -5.10
C LYS A 17 -13.93 3.59 -3.68
N ASN A 18 -13.00 3.64 -2.72
CA ASN A 18 -13.22 3.29 -1.32
C ASN A 18 -12.18 4.00 -0.43
N GLN A 19 -12.37 3.88 0.88
CA GLN A 19 -11.53 4.55 1.88
C GLN A 19 -10.12 3.95 1.96
N GLU A 20 -9.98 2.65 1.70
CA GLU A 20 -8.68 1.96 1.72
C GLU A 20 -7.74 2.53 0.65
N GLU A 21 -8.23 2.71 -0.58
CA GLU A 21 -7.46 3.31 -1.66
C GLU A 21 -7.10 4.78 -1.37
N LEU A 22 -8.03 5.55 -0.81
CA LEU A 22 -7.73 6.93 -0.40
C LEU A 22 -6.64 6.97 0.68
N MET A 23 -6.72 6.09 1.69
CA MET A 23 -5.73 6.03 2.77
C MET A 23 -4.35 5.65 2.26
N GLN A 24 -4.26 4.64 1.38
CA GLN A 24 -3.00 4.27 0.73
C GLN A 24 -2.44 5.44 -0.08
N HIS A 25 -3.26 6.12 -0.88
CA HIS A 25 -2.84 7.30 -1.63
C HIS A 25 -2.31 8.41 -0.71
N LEU A 26 -3.01 8.73 0.38
CA LEU A 26 -2.59 9.74 1.35
C LEU A 26 -1.23 9.38 1.98
N GLN A 27 -1.07 8.13 2.39
CA GLN A 27 0.17 7.59 2.95
C GLN A 27 1.35 7.72 1.99
N ILE A 28 1.19 7.26 0.74
CA ILE A 28 2.28 7.24 -0.25
C ILE A 28 2.62 8.65 -0.74
N THR A 29 1.61 9.43 -1.13
CA THR A 29 1.82 10.66 -1.93
C THR A 29 1.92 11.90 -1.07
N HIS A 30 1.14 11.97 0.01
CA HIS A 30 1.04 13.19 0.82
C HIS A 30 1.83 13.12 2.12
N TYR A 31 1.90 11.94 2.75
CA TYR A 31 2.66 11.76 3.99
C TYR A 31 4.04 11.14 3.76
N LYS A 32 4.22 10.44 2.62
CA LYS A 32 5.40 9.58 2.36
C LYS A 32 5.65 8.60 3.51
N ASP A 33 4.57 8.21 4.18
CA ASP A 33 4.56 7.28 5.28
C ASP A 33 4.13 5.93 4.71
N LEU A 34 5.13 5.10 4.39
CA LEU A 34 4.90 3.77 3.84
C LEU A 34 4.97 2.78 5.00
N PRO A 35 3.83 2.19 5.40
CA PRO A 35 3.73 1.43 6.64
C PRO A 35 4.53 0.13 6.65
N TYR A 36 5.02 -0.32 5.49
CA TYR A 36 5.74 -1.57 5.35
C TYR A 36 7.14 -1.31 4.79
N ASP A 37 8.17 -1.37 5.65
CA ASP A 37 9.57 -1.29 5.25
C ASP A 37 10.24 -2.68 5.26
N CYS A 38 11.10 -2.94 4.29
CA CYS A 38 12.00 -4.08 4.30
C CYS A 38 13.27 -3.71 5.05
N LYS A 39 13.51 -4.34 6.20
CA LYS A 39 14.66 -4.03 7.06
C LYS A 39 16.03 -4.42 6.48
N GLU A 40 16.07 -5.27 5.46
CA GLU A 40 17.34 -5.70 4.85
C GLU A 40 17.79 -4.79 3.72
N CYS A 41 16.89 -4.29 2.88
CA CYS A 41 17.24 -3.41 1.75
C CYS A 41 16.75 -1.96 1.90
N GLY A 42 15.88 -1.69 2.87
CA GLY A 42 15.30 -0.36 3.11
C GLY A 42 14.19 0.02 2.12
N GLU A 43 13.73 -0.89 1.25
CA GLU A 43 12.59 -0.61 0.37
C GLU A 43 11.30 -0.47 1.16
N ASN A 44 10.48 0.49 0.77
CA ASN A 44 9.20 0.77 1.41
C ASN A 44 8.03 0.44 0.47
N PHE A 45 6.96 -0.12 1.04
CA PHE A 45 5.79 -0.59 0.33
C PHE A 45 4.52 0.02 0.91
N SER A 46 3.56 0.29 0.03
CA SER A 46 2.27 0.87 0.38
C SER A 46 1.27 -0.14 0.90
N ASN A 47 1.47 -1.41 0.58
CA ASN A 47 0.61 -2.50 1.00
C ASN A 47 1.44 -3.74 1.33
N MET A 48 0.81 -4.64 2.10
CA MET A 48 1.45 -5.85 2.62
C MET A 48 1.67 -6.91 1.53
N GLU A 49 0.84 -6.95 0.50
CA GLU A 49 0.94 -7.97 -0.56
C GLU A 49 2.16 -7.73 -1.45
N ASP A 50 2.44 -6.48 -1.80
CA ASP A 50 3.65 -6.06 -2.50
C ASP A 50 4.89 -6.35 -1.67
N MET A 51 4.88 -5.98 -0.38
CA MET A 51 5.96 -6.29 0.56
C MET A 51 6.20 -7.80 0.68
N ARG A 52 5.13 -8.60 0.77
CA ARG A 52 5.23 -10.06 0.86
C ARG A 52 5.79 -10.67 -0.43
N THR A 53 5.39 -10.16 -1.59
CA THR A 53 5.91 -10.60 -2.88
C THR A 53 7.37 -10.23 -3.04
N HIS A 54 7.74 -9.01 -2.62
CA HIS A 54 9.13 -8.58 -2.51
C HIS A 54 9.91 -9.55 -1.63
N LEU A 55 9.48 -9.82 -0.39
CA LEU A 55 10.19 -10.72 0.52
C LEU A 55 10.32 -12.15 -0.02
N GLN A 56 9.33 -12.66 -0.74
CA GLN A 56 9.42 -13.99 -1.37
C GLN A 56 10.54 -14.04 -2.41
N ARG A 57 10.67 -13.00 -3.23
CA ARG A 57 11.69 -12.92 -4.28
C ARG A 57 13.06 -12.53 -3.76
N HIS A 58 13.08 -11.66 -2.75
CA HIS A 58 14.29 -11.03 -2.22
C HIS A 58 14.92 -11.89 -1.11
N HIS A 59 14.13 -12.54 -0.24
CA HIS A 59 14.63 -13.32 0.91
C HIS A 59 14.43 -14.82 0.77
N SER A 60 13.88 -15.31 -0.36
CA SER A 60 13.51 -16.72 -0.52
C SER A 60 12.83 -17.23 0.75
N TYR A 61 11.72 -16.59 1.15
CA TYR A 61 11.02 -16.93 2.39
C TYR A 61 10.65 -18.42 2.36
N LYS A 62 11.51 -19.28 2.92
CA LYS A 62 11.21 -20.69 3.11
C LYS A 62 10.06 -20.70 4.08
N LYS A 63 8.89 -20.99 3.51
CA LYS A 63 7.68 -21.19 4.28
C LYS A 63 7.92 -22.47 5.07
N ASP A 64 8.53 -22.38 6.23
CA ASP A 64 8.39 -23.41 7.25
C ASP A 64 6.93 -23.36 7.69
N ARG A 65 6.09 -24.03 6.89
CA ARG A 65 4.79 -24.51 7.35
C ARG A 65 5.11 -25.51 8.45
N ILE A 66 4.92 -25.09 9.70
CA ILE A 66 4.61 -26.02 10.78
C ILE A 66 3.27 -26.68 10.45
#